data_AF-A0A7Y5NNK6-F1
#
_entry.id   AF-A0A7Y5NNK6-F1
#
_cell.length_a   1.000
_cell.length_b   1.000
_cell.length_c   1.000
_cell.angle_alpha   90.00
_cell.angle_beta   90.00
_cell.angle_gamma   90.00
#
_symmetry.space_group_name_H-M   'P 1'
#
loop_
_entity.id
_entity.type
_entity.pdbx_description
1 polymer ?
#
loop_
_entity_poly.entity_id
_entity_poly.type
_entity_poly.pdbx_seq_one_letter_code
_entity_poly.pdbx_strand_id
1 'polypeptide(L)' 'MAPLLIHSEAVPKEARDALKAASSAPPERRRAELERAARVLYRETELDCADARELVGLAPGENCH' A
#
# COMPACT_ATOMS: atom_id res chain seq x y z
N MET A 1 12.75 4.46 2.51
CA MET A 1 12.83 3.17 3.23
C MET A 1 11.48 2.48 3.07
N ALA A 2 11.41 1.39 2.32
CA ALA A 2 10.19 0.57 2.21
C ALA A 2 10.59 -0.92 2.06
N PRO A 3 10.76 -1.66 3.17
CA PRO A 3 10.71 -3.12 3.05
C PRO A 3 10.02 -3.85 4.21
N LEU A 4 9.26 -3.19 5.09
CA LEU A 4 8.65 -3.89 6.23
C LEU A 4 7.37 -4.68 5.87
N LEU A 5 6.66 -4.32 4.81
CA LEU A 5 5.35 -4.91 4.49
C LEU A 5 5.39 -6.05 3.47
N ILE A 6 6.46 -6.16 2.67
CA ILE A 6 6.53 -7.20 1.62
C ILE A 6 6.69 -8.59 2.25
N HIS A 7 7.23 -8.67 3.47
CA HIS A 7 7.59 -9.92 4.16
C HIS A 7 6.71 -10.26 5.36
N SER A 8 5.79 -9.39 5.78
CA SER A 8 4.88 -9.68 6.90
C SER A 8 3.70 -10.52 6.43
N GLU A 9 3.49 -11.69 7.07
CA GLU A 9 2.33 -12.57 6.81
C GLU A 9 1.00 -11.92 7.20
N ALA A 10 1.05 -10.86 8.02
CA ALA A 10 -0.08 -10.00 8.35
C ALA A 10 -0.53 -9.08 7.20
N VAL A 11 0.21 -9.04 6.08
CA VAL A 11 -0.13 -8.20 4.93
C VAL A 11 -0.92 -9.02 3.91
N PRO A 12 -2.15 -8.59 3.56
CA PRO A 12 -2.98 -9.26 2.56
C PRO A 12 -2.20 -9.52 1.27
N LYS A 13 -2.41 -10.69 0.66
CA LYS A 13 -1.71 -11.09 -0.56
C LYS A 13 -1.84 -10.01 -1.66
N GLU A 14 -3.04 -9.46 -1.82
CA GLU A 14 -3.31 -8.41 -2.80
C GLU A 14 -2.54 -7.11 -2.54
N ALA A 15 -2.34 -6.72 -1.27
CA ALA A 15 -1.54 -5.55 -0.92
C ALA A 15 -0.05 -5.79 -1.24
N ARG A 16 0.46 -7.00 -0.98
CA ARG A 16 1.84 -7.38 -1.35
C ARG A 16 2.03 -7.39 -2.86
N ASP A 17 1.07 -7.90 -3.62
CA ASP A 17 1.13 -7.92 -5.08
C ASP A 17 1.10 -6.50 -5.66
N ALA A 18 0.27 -5.60 -5.10
CA ALA A 18 0.24 -4.19 -5.47
C ALA A 18 1.56 -3.46 -5.12
N LEU A 19 2.16 -3.74 -3.95
CA LEU A 19 3.48 -3.20 -3.59
C LEU A 19 4.59 -3.69 -4.53
N LYS A 20 4.56 -4.96 -4.92
CA LYS A 20 5.49 -5.50 -5.94
C LYS A 20 5.27 -4.81 -7.29
N ALA A 21 4.01 -4.64 -7.72
CA ALA A 21 3.69 -3.93 -8.95
C ALA A 21 4.21 -2.48 -8.89
N ALA A 22 4.02 -1.78 -7.77
CA ALA A 22 4.54 -0.44 -7.55
C ALA A 22 6.07 -0.37 -7.62
N SER A 23 6.77 -1.38 -7.11
CA SER A 23 8.25 -1.44 -7.15
C SER A 23 8.82 -1.59 -8.56
N SER A 24 8.08 -2.24 -9.45
CA SER A 24 8.46 -2.50 -10.85
C SER A 24 7.82 -1.53 -11.84
N ALA A 25 6.87 -0.71 -11.40
CA ALA A 25 6.13 0.21 -12.24
C ALA A 25 6.92 1.50 -12.54
N PRO A 26 6.72 2.10 -13.73
CA PRO A 26 7.22 3.44 -14.02
C PRO A 26 6.63 4.48 -13.03
N PRO A 27 7.30 5.62 -12.79
CA PRO A 27 6.90 6.61 -11.79
C PRO A 27 5.43 7.04 -11.89
N GLU A 28 4.93 7.14 -13.13
CA GLU A 28 3.57 7.54 -13.48
C GLU A 28 2.50 6.56 -12.96
N ARG A 29 2.84 5.26 -12.92
CA ARG A 29 1.94 4.18 -12.45
C ARG A 29 2.22 3.76 -11.03
N ARG A 30 3.44 4.00 -10.53
CA ARG A 30 3.86 3.64 -9.17
C ARG A 30 2.90 4.20 -8.12
N ARG A 31 2.47 5.46 -8.25
CA ARG A 31 1.51 6.07 -7.31
C ARG A 31 0.17 5.33 -7.28
N ALA A 32 -0.38 4.99 -8.44
CA ALA A 32 -1.66 4.27 -8.53
C ALA A 32 -1.58 2.87 -7.89
N GLU A 33 -0.47 2.16 -8.08
CA GLU A 33 -0.25 0.86 -7.44
C GLU A 33 -0.08 0.97 -5.92
N LEU A 34 0.58 2.03 -5.42
CA LEU A 34 0.65 2.30 -3.97
C LEU A 34 -0.73 2.66 -3.40
N GLU A 35 -1.53 3.46 -4.10
CA GLU A 35 -2.89 3.80 -3.66
C GLU A 35 -3.79 2.54 -3.62
N ARG A 36 -3.57 1.61 -4.55
CA ARG A 36 -4.23 0.30 -4.54
C ARG A 36 -3.78 -0.55 -3.34
N ALA A 37 -2.49 -0.59 -3.04
CA ALA A 37 -1.97 -1.30 -1.87
C ALA A 37 -2.53 -0.73 -0.55
N ALA A 38 -2.59 0.60 -0.41
CA ALA A 38 -3.18 1.26 0.76
C ALA A 38 -4.67 0.93 0.92
N ARG A 39 -5.42 0.90 -0.18
CA ARG A 39 -6.85 0.55 -0.16
C ARG A 39 -7.09 -0.89 0.32
N VAL A 40 -6.26 -1.82 -0.12
CA VAL A 40 -6.35 -3.22 0.32
C VAL A 40 -6.03 -3.33 1.81
N LEU A 41 -4.97 -2.67 2.28
CA LEU A 41 -4.63 -2.62 3.71
C LEU A 41 -5.80 -2.06 4.54
N TYR A 42 -6.36 -0.92 4.15
CA TYR A 42 -7.52 -0.32 4.82
C TYR A 42 -8.71 -1.28 4.94
N ARG A 43 -9.03 -2.03 3.88
CA ARG A 43 -10.18 -2.94 3.88
C ARG A 43 -9.98 -4.23 4.67
N GLU A 44 -8.77 -4.77 4.62
CA GLU A 44 -8.51 -6.15 5.06
C GLU A 44 -7.86 -6.22 6.45
N THR A 45 -7.26 -5.13 6.94
CA THR A 45 -6.51 -5.15 8.21
C THR A 45 -7.04 -4.19 9.27
N GLU A 46 -8.23 -3.62 9.06
CA GLU A 46 -8.87 -2.62 9.96
C GLU A 46 -7.97 -1.41 10.29
N LEU A 47 -6.94 -1.17 9.47
CA LEU A 47 -6.04 -0.03 9.65
C LEU A 47 -6.72 1.25 9.20
N ASP A 48 -6.46 2.35 9.91
CA ASP A 48 -6.85 3.67 9.45
C ASP A 48 -6.23 3.96 8.08
N CYS A 49 -6.95 4.70 7.24
CA CYS A 49 -6.47 5.04 5.90
C CYS A 49 -5.12 5.79 5.94
N ALA A 50 -4.94 6.68 6.93
CA ALA A 50 -3.69 7.39 7.12
C ALA A 50 -2.51 6.42 7.33
N ASP A 51 -2.69 5.44 8.23
CA ASP A 51 -1.70 4.42 8.53
C ASP A 51 -1.45 3.52 7.32
N ALA A 52 -2.51 3.06 6.65
CA ALA A 52 -2.40 2.25 5.44
C ALA A 52 -1.62 2.96 4.31
N ARG A 53 -1.77 4.29 4.17
CA ARG A 53 -1.03 5.12 3.21
C ARG A 53 0.43 5.31 3.61
N GLU A 54 0.69 5.60 4.88
CA GLU A 54 2.04 5.76 5.41
C GLU A 54 2.86 4.48 5.23
N LEU A 55 2.23 3.34 5.53
CA LEU A 55 2.79 2.00 5.36
C LEU A 55 3.29 1.73 3.93
N VAL A 56 2.55 2.18 2.92
CA VAL A 56 2.95 2.02 1.51
C VAL A 56 3.84 3.17 1.00
N GLY A 57 4.23 4.11 1.86
CA GLY A 57 5.10 5.25 1.52
C GLY A 57 4.38 6.38 0.78
N LEU A 58 3.06 6.49 0.92
CA LEU A 58 2.29 7.64 0.47
C LEU A 58 2.16 8.66 1.62
N ALA A 59 1.94 9.93 1.27
CA ALA A 59 1.60 10.93 2.26
C ALA A 59 0.29 10.56 2.98
N PRO A 60 0.21 10.76 4.30
CA PRO A 60 -1.04 10.63 5.03
C PRO A 60 -2.03 11.63 4.42
N GLY A 61 -3.14 11.10 3.93
CA GLY A 61 -4.15 11.85 3.23
C GLY A 61 -5.51 11.30 3.59
N GLU A 62 -6.55 12.10 3.37
CA GLU A 62 -7.84 11.86 4.01
C GLU A 62 -8.61 10.65 3.45
N ASN A 63 -8.24 10.11 2.27
CA ASN A 63 -9.12 9.17 1.56
C ASN A 63 -8.43 7.91 1.00
N CYS A 64 -9.01 6.76 1.36
CA CYS A 64 -8.79 5.42 0.80
C CYS A 64 -10.09 4.86 0.19
N HIS A 65 -10.97 5.76 -0.29
CA HIS A 65 -12.30 5.44 -0.86
C HIS A 65 -12.22 4.67 -2.17
#